data_AF-A0A5D2BCQ4-F1
#
_entry.id   AF-A0A5D2BCQ4-F1
#
_cell.length_a   1.000
_cell.length_b   1.000
_cell.length_c   1.000
_cell.angle_alpha   90.00
_cell.angle_beta   90.00
_cell.angle_gamma   90.00
#
_symmetry.space_group_name_H-M   'P 1'
#
loop_
_entity.id
_entity.type
_entity.pdbx_description
1 polymer ?
#
loop_
_entity_poly.entity_id
_entity_poly.type
_entity_poly.pdbx_seq_one_letter_code
_entity_poly.pdbx_strand_id
1 'polypeptide(L)'
;MKRFSLIVLCMVTLVVSPKWDNPLEYSSCLNVYKKPPPSASCCQKMKEQASCYCEYMKIEDVKRVFDRVEIAKMAKLCGVSYSSTC
;
A
#
# COMPACT_ATOMS: atom_id res chain seq x y z
N MET A 1 -22.77 -25.16 44.82
CA MET A 1 -21.66 -25.65 43.97
C MET A 1 -21.56 -24.81 42.72
N LYS A 2 -20.37 -24.26 42.47
CA LYS A 2 -19.99 -23.25 41.48
C LYS A 2 -20.04 -23.83 40.06
N ARG A 3 -20.83 -23.26 39.13
CA ARG A 3 -20.75 -23.60 37.70
C ARG A 3 -20.65 -22.34 36.85
N PHE A 4 -19.40 -21.90 36.78
CA PHE A 4 -18.69 -21.23 35.70
C PHE A 4 -19.53 -20.60 34.58
N SER A 5 -19.60 -19.28 34.66
CA SER A 5 -19.90 -18.37 33.56
C SER A 5 -18.93 -18.64 32.40
N LEU A 6 -19.45 -19.15 31.28
CA LEU A 6 -18.72 -19.26 30.01
C LEU A 6 -18.97 -17.97 29.21
N ILE A 7 -18.13 -16.97 29.47
CA ILE A 7 -18.06 -15.77 28.64
C ILE A 7 -17.35 -16.18 27.35
N VAL A 8 -18.14 -16.44 26.30
CA VAL A 8 -17.64 -16.70 24.94
C VAL A 8 -17.14 -15.37 24.39
N LEU A 9 -15.84 -15.12 24.54
CA LEU A 9 -15.17 -13.97 23.93
C LEU A 9 -14.96 -14.28 22.44
N CYS A 10 -15.90 -13.83 21.60
CA CYS A 10 -15.76 -13.86 20.15
C CYS A 10 -14.67 -12.86 19.76
N MET A 11 -13.43 -13.35 19.63
CA MET A 11 -12.32 -12.58 19.06
C MET A 11 -12.58 -12.40 17.57
N VAL A 12 -13.35 -11.37 17.22
CA VAL A 12 -13.41 -10.90 15.83
C VAL A 12 -12.03 -10.35 15.52
N THR A 13 -11.18 -11.18 14.91
CA THR A 13 -9.99 -10.69 14.21
C THR A 13 -10.53 -9.77 13.11
N LEU A 14 -10.51 -8.47 13.35
CA LEU A 14 -10.67 -7.48 12.30
C LEU A 14 -9.50 -7.72 11.36
N VAL A 15 -9.74 -8.53 10.33
CA VAL A 15 -8.92 -8.53 9.14
C VAL A 15 -9.16 -7.14 8.57
N VAL A 16 -8.31 -6.19 8.97
CA VAL A 16 -8.18 -4.93 8.26
C VAL A 16 -7.66 -5.33 6.89
N SER A 17 -8.60 -5.61 5.98
CA SER A 17 -8.31 -5.61 4.56
C SER A 17 -7.56 -4.32 4.31
N PRO A 18 -6.37 -4.36 3.69
CA PRO A 18 -5.69 -3.14 3.30
C PRO A 18 -6.72 -2.25 2.61
N LYS A 19 -6.71 -0.94 2.82
CA LYS A 19 -7.58 -0.10 2.01
C LYS A 19 -6.92 -0.06 0.63
N TRP A 20 -7.36 -0.95 -0.27
CA TRP A 20 -6.94 -0.93 -1.66
C TRP A 20 -7.66 0.25 -2.30
N ASP A 21 -7.09 1.45 -2.11
CA ASP A 21 -7.47 2.62 -2.88
C ASP A 21 -7.23 2.31 -4.38
N ASN A 22 -7.89 3.02 -5.27
CA ASN A 22 -7.75 2.78 -6.71
C ASN A 22 -6.28 3.03 -7.13
N PRO A 23 -5.57 2.05 -7.75
CA PRO A 23 -4.13 2.16 -8.03
C PRO A 23 -3.75 3.37 -8.88
N LEU A 24 -4.71 3.87 -9.68
CA LEU A 24 -4.53 5.03 -10.55
C LEU A 24 -4.62 6.38 -9.81
N GLU A 25 -5.16 6.44 -8.59
CA GLU A 25 -5.24 7.68 -7.79
C GLU A 25 -3.85 8.26 -7.50
N TYR A 26 -2.83 7.40 -7.47
CA TYR A 26 -1.44 7.77 -7.24
C TYR A 26 -0.64 8.00 -8.54
N SER A 27 -1.27 7.88 -9.73
CA SER A 27 -0.55 8.07 -11.01
C SER A 27 0.11 9.45 -11.14
N SER A 28 -0.51 10.47 -10.55
CA SER A 28 0.02 11.82 -10.46
C SER A 28 1.38 11.91 -9.74
N CYS A 29 1.66 10.98 -8.82
CA CYS A 29 2.89 10.93 -8.06
C CYS A 29 4.06 10.30 -8.79
N LEU A 30 3.81 9.26 -9.59
CA LEU A 30 4.90 8.56 -10.26
C LEU A 30 5.49 9.39 -11.40
N ASN A 31 4.74 10.33 -11.98
CA ASN A 31 5.32 11.33 -12.87
C ASN A 31 6.29 12.31 -12.15
N VAL A 32 6.31 12.34 -10.82
CA VAL A 32 7.10 13.29 -10.02
C VAL A 32 8.52 12.79 -9.79
N TYR A 33 8.91 11.52 -9.99
CA TYR A 33 10.33 11.14 -9.80
C TYR A 33 11.28 11.92 -10.73
N LYS A 34 10.76 12.45 -11.85
CA LYS A 34 11.50 13.28 -12.81
C LYS A 34 11.69 14.73 -12.32
N LYS A 35 11.05 15.14 -11.22
CA LYS A 35 11.13 16.49 -10.64
C LYS A 35 11.44 16.42 -9.13
N PRO A 36 12.22 17.35 -8.58
CA PRO A 36 12.65 17.27 -7.18
C PRO A 36 11.49 17.49 -6.19
N PRO A 37 11.70 17.18 -4.90
CA PRO A 37 11.18 15.99 -4.18
C PRO A 37 9.66 15.79 -4.22
N PRO A 38 9.16 14.56 -4.02
CA PRO A 38 7.72 14.26 -3.99
C PRO A 38 6.99 15.06 -2.92
N SER A 39 5.73 15.42 -3.17
CA SER A 39 4.91 16.14 -2.19
C SER A 39 4.66 15.28 -0.94
N ALA A 40 4.40 15.92 0.21
CA ALA A 40 4.07 15.20 1.44
C ALA A 40 2.83 14.31 1.29
N SER A 41 1.80 14.81 0.58
CA SER A 41 0.58 14.05 0.26
C SER A 41 0.88 12.80 -0.56
N CYS A 42 1.85 12.90 -1.47
CA CYS A 42 2.32 11.79 -2.28
C CYS A 42 2.95 10.70 -1.40
N CYS A 43 3.91 11.08 -0.56
CA CYS A 43 4.56 10.12 0.31
C CYS A 43 3.60 9.51 1.35
N GLN A 44 2.60 10.27 1.79
CA GLN A 44 1.56 9.74 2.67
C GLN A 44 0.75 8.64 1.97
N LYS A 45 0.25 8.90 0.75
CA LYS A 45 -0.49 7.91 -0.04
C LYS A 45 0.32 6.65 -0.33
N MET A 46 1.61 6.82 -0.58
CA MET A 46 2.51 5.71 -0.80
C MET A 46 2.69 4.81 0.43
N LYS A 47 2.73 5.41 1.63
CA LYS A 47 2.77 4.66 2.89
C LYS A 47 1.46 3.93 3.17
N GLU A 48 0.33 4.59 2.92
CA GLU A 48 -1.01 4.01 3.10
C GLU A 48 -1.23 2.77 2.23
N GLN A 49 -0.67 2.77 1.01
CA GLN A 49 -0.89 1.70 0.02
C GLN A 49 0.30 0.75 -0.14
N ALA A 50 1.33 0.85 0.71
CA ALA A 50 2.58 0.10 0.56
C ALA A 50 2.37 -1.42 0.40
N SER A 51 1.41 -1.99 1.15
CA SER A 51 1.05 -3.41 1.10
C SER A 51 0.33 -3.82 -0.18
N CYS A 52 -0.31 -2.90 -0.90
CA CYS A 52 -1.13 -3.18 -2.07
C CYS A 52 -0.32 -3.19 -3.37
N TYR A 53 0.87 -2.57 -3.38
CA TYR A 53 1.66 -2.42 -4.61
C TYR A 53 2.01 -3.74 -5.29
N CYS A 54 2.39 -4.80 -4.57
CA CYS A 54 2.69 -6.08 -5.22
C CYS A 54 1.47 -6.62 -5.99
N GLU A 55 0.27 -6.42 -5.46
CA GLU A 55 -0.97 -6.92 -6.05
C GLU A 55 -1.42 -6.05 -7.22
N TYR A 56 -1.23 -4.73 -7.12
CA TYR A 56 -1.38 -3.81 -8.25
C TYR A 56 -0.48 -4.22 -9.42
N MET A 57 0.75 -4.63 -9.15
CA MET A 57 1.67 -5.13 -10.17
C MET A 57 1.28 -6.49 -10.76
N LYS A 58 0.19 -7.14 -10.34
CA LYS A 58 -0.37 -8.30 -11.03
C LYS A 58 -1.41 -7.91 -12.09
N ILE A 59 -1.96 -6.70 -12.01
CA ILE A 59 -2.97 -6.20 -12.95
C ILE A 59 -2.25 -5.68 -14.20
N GLU A 60 -2.56 -6.26 -15.37
CA GLU A 60 -1.90 -5.92 -16.64
C GLU A 60 -2.01 -4.43 -17.00
N ASP A 61 -3.17 -3.81 -16.80
CA ASP A 61 -3.39 -2.39 -17.09
C ASP A 61 -2.55 -1.48 -16.20
N VAL A 62 -2.34 -1.89 -14.95
CA VAL A 62 -1.60 -1.15 -13.93
C VAL A 62 -0.10 -1.28 -14.18
N LYS A 63 0.40 -2.46 -14.58
CA LYS A 63 1.79 -2.65 -15.04
C LYS A 63 2.16 -1.74 -16.21
N ARG A 64 1.20 -1.41 -17.08
CA ARG A 64 1.42 -0.51 -18.23
C ARG A 64 1.57 0.95 -17.81
N VAL A 65 0.97 1.32 -16.68
CA VAL A 65 1.02 2.68 -16.13
C VAL A 65 2.15 2.83 -15.12
N PHE A 66 2.51 1.74 -14.43
CA PHE A 66 3.47 1.75 -13.34
C PHE A 66 4.58 0.73 -13.56
N ASP A 67 5.82 1.21 -13.51
CA ASP A 67 7.01 0.37 -13.54
C ASP A 67 7.48 0.06 -12.10
N ARG A 68 7.89 -1.20 -11.84
CA ARG A 68 8.43 -1.64 -10.53
C ARG A 68 9.61 -0.78 -10.08
N VAL A 69 10.45 -0.38 -11.02
CA VAL A 69 11.63 0.45 -10.78
C VAL A 69 11.21 1.87 -10.38
N GLU A 70 10.16 2.41 -10.98
CA GLU A 70 9.64 3.74 -10.64
C GLU A 70 9.00 3.75 -9.24
N ILE A 71 8.21 2.73 -8.92
CA ILE A 71 7.66 2.54 -7.57
C ILE A 71 8.79 2.39 -6.55
N ALA A 72 9.80 1.57 -6.83
CA ALA A 72 10.94 1.40 -5.92
C ALA A 72 11.72 2.71 -5.68
N LYS A 73 11.93 3.51 -6.72
CA LYS A 73 12.57 4.83 -6.61
C LYS A 73 11.73 5.78 -5.76
N MET A 74 10.42 5.84 -6.01
CA MET A 74 9.51 6.69 -5.25
C MET A 74 9.42 6.27 -3.78
N ALA A 75 9.42 4.96 -3.52
CA ALA A 75 9.41 4.40 -2.17
C ALA A 75 10.65 4.85 -1.40
N LYS A 76 11.83 4.79 -2.05
CA LYS A 76 13.08 5.28 -1.48
C LYS A 76 13.03 6.77 -1.16
N LEU A 77 12.49 7.59 -2.06
CA LEU A 77 12.36 9.05 -1.84
C LEU A 77 11.40 9.38 -0.68
N CYS A 78 10.36 8.58 -0.49
CA CYS A 78 9.35 8.77 0.55
C CYS A 78 9.64 8.03 1.87
N GLY A 79 10.74 7.28 1.95
CA GLY A 79 11.10 6.46 3.12
C GLY A 79 10.11 5.32 3.37
N VAL A 80 9.57 4.73 2.31
CA VAL A 80 8.64 3.59 2.36
C VAL A 80 9.41 2.31 2.08
N SER A 81 9.23 1.29 2.92
CA SER A 81 9.77 -0.05 2.65
C SER A 81 8.99 -0.69 1.51
N TYR A 82 9.62 -0.79 0.34
CA TYR A 82 9.09 -1.49 -0.82
C TYR A 82 10.15 -2.43 -1.40
N SER A 83 9.77 -3.67 -1.70
CA SER A 83 10.63 -4.64 -2.38
C SER A 83 10.36 -4.58 -3.88
N SER A 84 11.41 -4.42 -4.68
CA SER A 84 11.33 -4.53 -6.14
C SER A 84 11.08 -5.97 -6.62
N THR A 85 11.07 -6.95 -5.71
CA THR A 85 10.87 -8.39 -5.96
C THR A 85 9.45 -8.86 -5.64
N CYS A 86 8.49 -7.95 -5.46
CA CYS A 86 7.14 -8.27 -5.94
C CYS A 86 7.26 -8.71 -7.42
#